data_AF-A0A3B9TP45-F1
#
_entry.id   AF-A0A3B9TP45-F1
#
_cell.length_a   1.000
_cell.length_b   1.000
_cell.length_c   1.000
_cell.angle_alpha   90.00
_cell.angle_beta   90.00
_cell.angle_gamma   90.00
#
_symmetry.space_group_name_H-M   'P 1'
#
loop_
_entity.id
_entity.type
_entity.pdbx_description
1 polymer ?
#
loop_
_entity_poly.entity_id
_entity_poly.type
_entity_poly.pdbx_seq_one_letter_code
_entity_poly.pdbx_strand_id
1 'polypeptide(L)'
;MKSVQVGASGPIHGRITPPGDKSISHRAAFFGALSSAGIEVSNFSPGADCASTLECLRQLGCEVSRKNDRVSVRKGSLGSESAGILDAGNSGTTARLLCGLLAGIPGVFSVITGDDSLRKRPMKRIVAPLRTLGARIDGREGGAFLPLSVRGTRLCGGSFTLEVASAQVKTALILAGLNAQESVTVVEPLRTRDHTEIMLDHLGVPLRNEEGAITVYP
;
A
#
# COMPACT_ATOMS: atom_id res chain seq x y z
N MET A 1 -32.48 -3.58 1.98
CA MET A 1 -31.93 -2.26 2.36
C MET A 1 -32.96 -1.55 3.23
N LYS A 2 -32.56 -0.93 4.35
CA LYS A 2 -33.46 -0.03 5.08
C LYS A 2 -33.59 1.27 4.26
N SER A 3 -34.81 1.69 3.95
CA SER A 3 -35.06 2.97 3.29
C SER A 3 -34.78 4.10 4.28
N VAL A 4 -33.93 5.05 3.89
CA VAL A 4 -33.73 6.30 4.63
C VAL A 4 -34.55 7.38 3.93
N GLN A 5 -35.51 7.98 4.63
CA GLN A 5 -36.19 9.18 4.15
C GLN A 5 -35.44 10.41 4.65
N VAL A 6 -34.95 11.22 3.71
CA VAL A 6 -34.32 12.51 4.01
C VAL A 6 -35.33 13.61 3.71
N GLY A 7 -35.80 14.28 4.75
CA GLY A 7 -36.69 15.45 4.63
C GLY A 7 -35.89 16.74 4.49
N ALA A 8 -36.56 17.80 4.07
CA ALA A 8 -35.98 19.14 4.09
C ALA A 8 -35.72 19.56 5.56
N SER A 9 -34.47 19.87 5.88
CA SER A 9 -34.11 20.59 7.10
C SER A 9 -33.74 22.01 6.73
N GLY A 10 -33.91 22.97 7.66
CA GLY A 10 -33.35 24.32 7.50
C GLY A 10 -31.82 24.32 7.31
N PRO A 11 -31.19 25.50 7.22
CA PRO A 11 -29.75 25.62 7.03
C PRO A 11 -28.95 24.80 8.05
N ILE A 12 -27.92 24.08 7.58
CA ILE A 12 -27.06 23.25 8.44
C ILE A 12 -26.03 24.15 9.12
N HIS A 13 -26.02 24.16 10.45
CA HIS A 13 -25.03 24.89 11.26
C HIS A 13 -24.32 23.93 12.21
N GLY A 14 -22.99 23.97 12.24
CA GLY A 14 -22.20 23.18 13.18
C GLY A 14 -20.74 23.03 12.77
N ARG A 15 -19.97 22.35 13.64
CA ARG A 15 -18.60 21.92 13.37
C ARG A 15 -18.53 20.41 13.56
N ILE A 16 -17.94 19.73 12.59
CA ILE A 16 -17.67 18.29 12.66
C ILE A 16 -16.19 18.03 12.37
N THR A 17 -15.67 16.95 12.92
CA THR A 17 -14.38 16.40 12.51
C THR A 17 -14.66 15.15 11.68
N PRO A 18 -14.36 15.16 10.36
CA PRO A 18 -14.53 13.97 9.54
C PRO A 18 -13.55 12.87 9.97
N PRO A 19 -13.86 11.59 9.65
CA PRO A 19 -12.93 10.50 9.90
C PRO A 19 -11.62 10.70 9.13
N GLY A 20 -10.56 10.06 9.62
CA GLY A 20 -9.26 9.99 8.96
C GLY A 20 -9.31 9.64 7.47
N ASP A 21 -8.41 10.24 6.70
CA ASP A 21 -8.27 9.94 5.28
C ASP A 21 -7.77 8.50 5.09
N LYS A 22 -8.52 7.74 4.28
CA LYS A 22 -8.24 6.33 4.01
C LYS A 22 -6.90 6.13 3.30
N SER A 23 -6.57 6.98 2.34
CA SER A 23 -5.35 6.87 1.52
C SER A 23 -4.09 7.16 2.31
N ILE A 24 -4.13 8.15 3.19
CA ILE A 24 -3.05 8.50 4.12
C ILE A 24 -2.87 7.39 5.16
N SER A 25 -3.98 6.90 5.73
CA SER A 25 -3.95 5.82 6.74
C SER A 25 -3.26 4.55 6.23
N HIS A 26 -3.56 4.11 5.00
CA HIS A 26 -2.85 2.99 4.39
C HIS A 26 -1.35 3.24 4.30
N ARG A 27 -0.93 4.37 3.75
CA ARG A 27 0.48 4.71 3.53
C ARG A 27 1.25 4.79 4.83
N ALA A 28 0.67 5.43 5.84
CA ALA A 28 1.27 5.54 7.16
C ALA A 28 1.54 4.17 7.78
N ALA A 29 0.60 3.22 7.62
CA ALA A 29 0.80 1.86 8.09
C ALA A 29 1.95 1.15 7.34
N PHE A 30 1.99 1.24 6.00
CA PHE A 30 3.08 0.63 5.21
C PHE A 30 4.45 1.25 5.49
N PHE A 31 4.54 2.57 5.67
CA PHE A 31 5.80 3.22 6.04
C PHE A 31 6.23 2.86 7.46
N GLY A 32 5.30 2.74 8.41
CA GLY A 32 5.59 2.25 9.75
C GLY A 32 6.14 0.82 9.75
N ALA A 33 5.65 -0.03 8.84
CA ALA A 33 6.15 -1.39 8.66
C ALA A 33 7.60 -1.44 8.14
N LEU A 34 8.07 -0.40 7.45
CA LEU A 34 9.45 -0.29 6.98
C LEU A 34 10.39 0.37 8.00
N SER A 35 9.84 1.07 9.00
CA SER A 35 10.62 1.83 9.98
C SER A 35 10.86 1.04 11.27
N SER A 36 12.13 0.94 11.68
CA SER A 36 12.52 0.37 12.99
C SER A 36 12.06 1.26 14.16
N ALA A 37 12.06 2.60 13.99
CA ALA A 37 11.51 3.52 14.99
C ALA A 37 9.97 3.46 15.04
N GLY A 38 9.37 3.14 13.90
CA GLY A 38 7.92 3.11 13.69
C GLY A 38 7.32 4.47 13.42
N ILE A 39 6.01 4.46 13.25
CA ILE A 39 5.18 5.65 13.06
C ILE A 39 3.98 5.56 14.00
N GLU A 40 3.60 6.69 14.59
CA GLU A 40 2.31 6.87 15.27
C GLU A 40 1.44 7.83 14.44
N VAL A 41 0.18 7.46 14.25
CA VAL A 41 -0.80 8.20 13.45
C VAL A 41 -2.01 8.47 14.31
N SER A 42 -2.40 9.73 14.43
CA SER A 42 -3.69 10.15 15.02
C SER A 42 -4.76 10.31 13.93
N ASN A 43 -6.04 10.25 14.33
CA ASN A 43 -7.17 10.27 13.40
C ASN A 43 -7.02 9.26 12.24
N PHE A 44 -6.62 8.02 12.54
CA PHE A 44 -6.49 6.94 11.58
C PHE A 44 -7.88 6.49 11.09
N SER A 45 -8.01 6.27 9.79
CA SER A 45 -9.30 5.94 9.16
C SER A 45 -9.90 4.66 9.75
N PRO A 46 -11.16 4.69 10.24
CA PRO A 46 -11.75 3.55 10.94
C PRO A 46 -12.27 2.45 10.01
N GLY A 47 -12.20 2.66 8.70
CA GLY A 47 -12.81 1.76 7.70
C GLY A 47 -12.18 0.37 7.64
N ALA A 48 -12.97 -0.60 7.17
CA ALA A 48 -12.58 -2.01 7.04
C ALA A 48 -11.32 -2.18 6.18
N ASP A 49 -11.18 -1.42 5.09
CA ASP A 49 -9.99 -1.45 4.23
C ASP A 49 -8.68 -1.19 5.02
N CYS A 50 -8.69 -0.17 5.87
CA CYS A 50 -7.52 0.17 6.69
C CYS A 50 -7.30 -0.86 7.79
N ALA A 51 -8.37 -1.42 8.36
CA ALA A 51 -8.26 -2.55 9.30
C ALA A 51 -7.60 -3.78 8.66
N SER A 52 -7.98 -4.15 7.42
CA SER A 52 -7.35 -5.24 6.67
C SER A 52 -5.86 -4.99 6.43
N THR A 53 -5.45 -3.73 6.27
CA THR A 53 -4.02 -3.38 6.14
C THR A 53 -3.26 -3.68 7.43
N LEU A 54 -3.79 -3.21 8.57
CA LEU A 54 -3.18 -3.43 9.87
C LEU A 54 -3.10 -4.93 10.21
N GLU A 55 -4.12 -5.70 9.84
CA GLU A 55 -4.12 -7.14 10.05
C GLU A 55 -3.10 -7.87 9.17
N CYS A 56 -3.02 -7.55 7.87
CA CYS A 56 -2.00 -8.12 7.00
C CYS A 56 -0.57 -7.81 7.48
N LEU A 57 -0.33 -6.56 7.93
CA LEU A 57 0.99 -6.18 8.47
C LEU A 57 1.31 -6.92 9.77
N ARG A 58 0.33 -7.13 10.65
CA ARG A 58 0.50 -7.94 11.87
C ARG A 58 0.87 -9.39 11.53
N GLN A 59 0.21 -9.99 10.54
CA GLN A 59 0.52 -11.37 10.08
C GLN A 59 1.89 -11.49 9.42
N LEU A 60 2.42 -10.38 8.90
CA LEU A 60 3.79 -10.26 8.40
C LEU A 60 4.82 -10.01 9.51
N GLY A 61 4.41 -9.99 10.78
CA GLY A 61 5.29 -9.82 11.93
C GLY A 61 5.52 -8.36 12.36
N CYS A 62 4.83 -7.38 11.76
CA CYS A 62 4.90 -6.01 12.22
C CYS A 62 4.24 -5.84 13.59
N GLU A 63 4.81 -4.99 14.43
CA GLU A 63 4.19 -4.58 15.68
C GLU A 63 3.12 -3.53 15.37
N VAL A 64 1.86 -3.91 15.54
CA VAL A 64 0.71 -3.06 15.23
C VAL A 64 -0.17 -2.89 16.45
N SER A 65 -0.26 -1.68 16.97
CA SER A 65 -1.17 -1.32 18.07
C SER A 65 -2.19 -0.28 17.62
N ARG A 66 -3.40 -0.38 18.15
CA ARG A 66 -4.48 0.58 17.91
C ARG A 66 -5.20 0.91 19.20
N LYS A 67 -5.34 2.20 19.48
CA LYS A 67 -6.13 2.74 20.59
C LYS A 67 -7.05 3.83 20.03
N ASN A 68 -8.34 3.52 19.89
CA ASN A 68 -9.33 4.38 19.24
C ASN A 68 -8.93 4.71 17.78
N ASP A 69 -8.74 5.99 17.51
CA ASP A 69 -8.29 6.57 16.23
C ASP A 69 -6.77 6.73 16.17
N ARG A 70 -6.02 6.32 17.20
CA ARG A 70 -4.56 6.30 17.17
C ARG A 70 -4.04 4.91 16.81
N VAL A 71 -3.10 4.86 15.89
CA VAL A 71 -2.45 3.64 15.43
C VAL A 71 -0.94 3.82 15.47
N SER A 72 -0.22 2.83 15.99
CA SER A 72 1.23 2.74 15.89
C SER A 72 1.62 1.48 15.13
N VAL A 73 2.54 1.63 14.17
CA VAL A 73 3.10 0.54 13.37
C VAL A 73 4.62 0.62 13.39
N ARG A 74 5.27 -0.50 13.67
CA ARG A 74 6.74 -0.70 13.63
C ARG A 74 7.08 -1.96 12.85
N LYS A 75 8.30 -2.00 12.30
CA LYS A 75 8.81 -3.12 11.51
C LYS A 75 8.63 -4.49 12.16
N GLY A 76 8.89 -4.63 13.47
CA GLY A 76 8.83 -5.91 14.17
C GLY A 76 9.72 -6.97 13.49
N SER A 77 9.17 -8.17 13.23
CA SER A 77 9.85 -9.29 12.55
C SER A 77 9.58 -9.37 11.04
N LEU A 78 9.13 -8.28 10.42
CA LEU A 78 8.94 -8.21 8.96
C LEU A 78 10.20 -8.67 8.22
N GLY A 79 10.01 -9.63 7.31
CA GLY A 79 11.10 -10.33 6.62
C GLY A 79 10.96 -11.85 6.69
N SER A 80 10.13 -12.36 7.59
CA SER A 80 9.80 -13.78 7.71
C SER A 80 8.57 -14.14 6.86
N GLU A 81 8.40 -15.43 6.54
CA GLU A 81 7.21 -15.94 5.86
C GLU A 81 5.95 -15.59 6.66
N SER A 82 4.88 -15.17 5.96
CA SER A 82 3.61 -14.84 6.59
C SER A 82 3.03 -16.06 7.31
N ALA A 83 2.45 -15.87 8.50
CA ALA A 83 1.83 -16.97 9.26
C ALA A 83 0.64 -17.64 8.54
N GLY A 84 0.10 -17.03 7.50
CA GLY A 84 -1.01 -17.55 6.70
C GLY A 84 -1.27 -16.72 5.44
N ILE A 85 -2.46 -16.89 4.86
CA ILE A 85 -2.89 -16.11 3.69
C ILE A 85 -3.26 -14.69 4.13
N LEU A 86 -2.68 -13.69 3.48
CA LEU A 86 -2.96 -12.27 3.73
C LEU A 86 -4.29 -11.89 3.07
N ASP A 87 -5.32 -11.67 3.87
CA ASP A 87 -6.64 -11.26 3.38
C ASP A 87 -6.80 -9.73 3.36
N ALA A 88 -6.79 -9.16 2.15
CA ALA A 88 -7.00 -7.73 1.93
C ALA A 88 -8.48 -7.31 2.02
N GLY A 89 -9.42 -8.22 2.28
CA GLY A 89 -10.86 -7.95 2.29
C GLY A 89 -11.33 -7.40 0.94
N ASN A 90 -11.97 -6.23 0.95
CA ASN A 90 -12.36 -5.51 -0.29
C ASN A 90 -11.30 -4.50 -0.77
N SER A 91 -10.20 -4.34 -0.03
CA SER A 91 -9.23 -3.25 -0.21
C SER A 91 -8.25 -3.53 -1.34
N GLY A 92 -8.54 -2.95 -2.51
CA GLY A 92 -7.60 -2.94 -3.63
C GLY A 92 -6.30 -2.18 -3.32
N THR A 93 -6.34 -1.17 -2.45
CA THR A 93 -5.13 -0.46 -2.01
C THR A 93 -4.23 -1.41 -1.21
N THR A 94 -4.80 -2.14 -0.24
CA THR A 94 -4.04 -3.08 0.60
C THR A 94 -3.38 -4.16 -0.26
N ALA A 95 -4.14 -4.82 -1.14
CA ALA A 95 -3.60 -5.88 -1.99
C ALA A 95 -2.45 -5.41 -2.88
N ARG A 96 -2.58 -4.23 -3.51
CA ARG A 96 -1.55 -3.69 -4.42
C ARG A 96 -0.30 -3.23 -3.67
N LEU A 97 -0.46 -2.56 -2.53
CA LEU A 97 0.67 -2.09 -1.73
C LEU A 97 1.38 -3.27 -1.03
N LEU A 98 0.67 -4.32 -0.62
CA LEU A 98 1.28 -5.57 -0.16
C LEU A 98 2.17 -6.18 -1.24
N CYS A 99 1.74 -6.22 -2.51
CA CYS A 99 2.58 -6.70 -3.60
C CYS A 99 3.89 -5.89 -3.70
N GLY A 100 3.81 -4.57 -3.61
CA GLY A 100 5.00 -3.68 -3.64
C GLY A 100 5.94 -3.90 -2.46
N LEU A 101 5.39 -3.94 -1.25
CA LEU A 101 6.15 -4.21 -0.02
C LEU A 101 6.87 -5.56 -0.10
N LEU A 102 6.14 -6.64 -0.40
CA LEU A 102 6.65 -8.01 -0.36
C LEU A 102 7.62 -8.32 -1.49
N ALA A 103 7.45 -7.69 -2.66
CA ALA A 103 8.33 -7.89 -3.80
C ALA A 103 9.80 -7.57 -3.47
N GLY A 104 10.05 -6.54 -2.65
CA GLY A 104 11.37 -6.07 -2.26
C GLY A 104 11.96 -6.72 -1.01
N ILE A 105 11.36 -7.78 -0.45
CA ILE A 105 11.85 -8.45 0.76
C ILE A 105 12.41 -9.83 0.38
N PRO A 106 13.74 -9.98 0.19
CA PRO A 106 14.32 -11.23 -0.30
C PRO A 106 14.02 -12.42 0.60
N GLY A 107 13.56 -13.52 0.00
CA GLY A 107 13.34 -14.79 0.71
C GLY A 107 11.94 -14.96 1.30
N VAL A 108 11.13 -13.89 1.40
CA VAL A 108 9.74 -14.01 1.86
C VAL A 108 8.89 -14.73 0.81
N PHE A 109 7.96 -15.56 1.28
CA PHE A 109 6.85 -16.07 0.48
C PHE A 109 5.54 -15.67 1.16
N SER A 110 4.57 -15.20 0.40
CA SER A 110 3.25 -14.87 0.92
C SER A 110 2.20 -15.03 -0.17
N VAL A 111 0.97 -15.35 0.25
CA VAL A 111 -0.19 -15.38 -0.64
C VAL A 111 -1.15 -14.29 -0.21
N ILE A 112 -1.55 -13.43 -1.14
CA ILE A 112 -2.50 -12.35 -0.93
C ILE A 112 -3.84 -12.76 -1.55
N THR A 113 -4.93 -12.56 -0.82
CA THR A 113 -6.30 -12.77 -1.32
C THR A 113 -7.20 -11.59 -0.96
N GLY A 114 -8.49 -11.73 -1.24
CA GLY A 114 -9.54 -10.80 -0.88
C GLY A 114 -10.91 -11.45 -0.97
N ASP A 115 -11.96 -10.65 -0.81
CA ASP A 115 -13.33 -11.08 -1.05
C ASP A 115 -13.63 -11.31 -2.55
N ASP A 116 -14.84 -11.80 -2.84
CA ASP A 116 -15.27 -12.14 -4.20
C ASP A 116 -15.28 -10.94 -5.16
N SER A 117 -15.49 -9.72 -4.63
CA SER A 117 -15.43 -8.50 -5.43
C SER A 117 -13.98 -8.16 -5.76
N LEU A 118 -13.08 -8.18 -4.78
CA LEU A 118 -11.67 -7.85 -4.96
C LEU A 118 -10.97 -8.88 -5.86
N ARG A 119 -11.31 -10.17 -5.76
CA ARG A 119 -10.78 -11.24 -6.63
C ARG A 119 -11.10 -11.06 -8.11
N LYS A 120 -12.13 -10.28 -8.46
CA LYS A 120 -12.49 -9.94 -9.85
C LYS A 120 -11.80 -8.67 -10.36
N ARG A 121 -11.08 -7.94 -9.51
CA ARG A 121 -10.42 -6.68 -9.89
C ARG A 121 -9.04 -6.96 -10.51
N PRO A 122 -8.66 -6.26 -11.59
CA PRO A 122 -7.40 -6.50 -12.26
C PRO A 122 -6.21 -6.08 -11.38
N MET A 123 -5.19 -6.94 -11.37
CA MET A 123 -3.91 -6.78 -10.69
C MET A 123 -2.72 -6.68 -11.65
N LYS A 124 -2.92 -6.93 -12.97
CA LYS A 124 -1.83 -6.84 -13.97
C LYS A 124 -1.05 -5.54 -13.90
N ARG A 125 -1.73 -4.42 -13.66
CA ARG A 125 -1.13 -3.07 -13.57
C ARG A 125 -0.12 -2.92 -12.42
N ILE A 126 -0.15 -3.78 -11.41
CA ILE A 126 0.89 -3.82 -10.38
C ILE A 126 1.88 -4.97 -10.59
N VAL A 127 1.40 -6.13 -11.06
CA VAL A 127 2.22 -7.32 -11.26
C VAL A 127 3.27 -7.11 -12.37
N ALA A 128 2.87 -6.54 -13.51
CA ALA A 128 3.76 -6.32 -14.63
C ALA A 128 5.00 -5.45 -14.27
N PRO A 129 4.84 -4.23 -13.70
CA PRO A 129 6.01 -3.40 -13.38
C PRO A 129 6.84 -3.94 -12.21
N LEU A 130 6.25 -4.68 -11.27
CA LEU A 130 7.05 -5.37 -10.24
C LEU A 130 7.88 -6.51 -10.84
N ARG A 131 7.35 -7.25 -11.82
CA ARG A 131 8.13 -8.29 -12.52
C ARG A 131 9.29 -7.71 -13.32
N THR A 132 9.14 -6.54 -13.92
CA THR A 132 10.26 -5.87 -14.61
C THR A 132 11.37 -5.42 -13.65
N LEU A 133 11.03 -5.18 -12.37
CA LEU A 133 11.99 -4.96 -11.29
C LEU A 133 12.67 -6.25 -10.77
N GLY A 134 12.25 -7.42 -11.27
CA GLY A 134 12.76 -8.73 -10.83
C GLY A 134 11.90 -9.44 -9.78
N ALA A 135 10.70 -8.94 -9.47
CA ALA A 135 9.79 -9.60 -8.54
C ALA A 135 9.24 -10.91 -9.11
N ARG A 136 9.09 -11.93 -8.26
CA ARG A 136 8.46 -13.21 -8.61
C ARG A 136 7.05 -13.25 -8.06
N ILE A 137 6.09 -12.87 -8.90
CA ILE A 137 4.67 -12.85 -8.56
C ILE A 137 3.94 -13.79 -9.51
N ASP A 138 3.01 -14.61 -9.00
CA ASP A 138 2.13 -15.44 -9.82
C ASP A 138 0.70 -15.43 -9.27
N GLY A 139 -0.26 -15.96 -10.02
CA GLY A 139 -1.66 -16.05 -9.62
C GLY A 139 -2.59 -16.36 -10.78
N ARG A 140 -3.90 -16.16 -10.58
CA ARG A 140 -4.91 -16.48 -11.61
C ARG A 140 -4.65 -15.70 -12.90
N GLU A 141 -4.78 -16.39 -14.03
CA GLU A 141 -4.50 -15.85 -15.37
C GLU A 141 -3.12 -15.17 -15.47
N GLY A 142 -2.09 -15.82 -14.92
CA GLY A 142 -0.71 -15.34 -14.95
C GLY A 142 -0.46 -14.12 -14.04
N GLY A 143 -1.21 -14.01 -12.94
CA GLY A 143 -1.14 -12.90 -11.99
C GLY A 143 -2.08 -11.74 -12.31
N ALA A 144 -3.10 -11.96 -13.15
CA ALA A 144 -4.09 -10.93 -13.47
C ALA A 144 -5.08 -10.66 -12.34
N PHE A 145 -5.33 -11.66 -11.50
CA PHE A 145 -6.35 -11.62 -10.45
C PHE A 145 -5.86 -12.31 -9.18
N LEU A 146 -6.41 -11.89 -8.05
CA LEU A 146 -6.19 -12.55 -6.76
C LEU A 146 -6.83 -13.96 -6.77
N PRO A 147 -6.30 -14.92 -5.97
CA PRO A 147 -5.13 -14.78 -5.11
C PRO A 147 -3.81 -14.66 -5.89
N LEU A 148 -2.86 -13.91 -5.32
CA LEU A 148 -1.51 -13.74 -5.85
C LEU A 148 -0.50 -14.35 -4.88
N SER A 149 0.42 -15.17 -5.38
CA SER A 149 1.61 -15.57 -4.66
C SER A 149 2.75 -14.60 -4.95
N VAL A 150 3.45 -14.14 -3.92
CA VAL A 150 4.59 -13.24 -4.03
C VAL A 150 5.78 -13.90 -3.36
N ARG A 151 6.85 -14.09 -4.13
CA ARG A 151 8.17 -14.44 -3.61
C ARG A 151 9.06 -13.21 -3.74
N GLY A 152 9.43 -12.64 -2.61
CA GLY A 152 10.28 -11.45 -2.59
C GLY A 152 11.70 -11.76 -3.05
N THR A 153 12.29 -10.81 -3.76
CA THR A 153 13.61 -10.92 -4.38
C THR A 153 14.42 -9.66 -4.08
N ARG A 154 15.72 -9.70 -4.40
CA ARG A 154 16.50 -8.47 -4.52
C ARG A 154 16.10 -7.82 -5.84
N LEU A 155 15.43 -6.68 -5.78
CA LEU A 155 14.97 -5.95 -6.96
C LEU A 155 16.11 -5.11 -7.54
N CYS A 156 16.23 -5.05 -8.86
CA CYS A 156 17.37 -4.39 -9.49
C CYS A 156 17.33 -2.86 -9.34
N GLY A 157 16.14 -2.25 -9.43
CA GLY A 157 15.98 -0.81 -9.61
C GLY A 157 15.64 -0.44 -11.06
N GLY A 158 15.66 0.84 -11.39
CA GLY A 158 15.45 1.34 -12.77
C GLY A 158 14.29 2.33 -12.93
N SER A 159 14.03 2.73 -14.18
CA SER A 159 12.98 3.69 -14.53
C SER A 159 11.78 3.02 -15.19
N PHE A 160 10.58 3.34 -14.71
CA PHE A 160 9.33 2.72 -15.11
C PHE A 160 8.27 3.76 -15.41
N THR A 161 7.80 3.80 -16.66
CA THR A 161 6.67 4.63 -17.06
C THR A 161 5.36 3.89 -16.83
N LEU A 162 4.44 4.52 -16.10
CA LEU A 162 3.11 3.96 -15.90
C LEU A 162 2.30 4.04 -17.20
N GLU A 163 1.73 2.93 -17.65
CA GLU A 163 0.79 2.93 -18.79
C GLU A 163 -0.46 3.77 -18.53
N VAL A 164 -0.88 3.84 -17.26
CA VAL A 164 -2.06 4.59 -16.82
C VAL A 164 -1.72 5.30 -15.52
N ALA A 165 -2.12 6.57 -15.42
CA ALA A 165 -1.99 7.36 -14.21
C ALA A 165 -2.65 6.66 -13.01
N SER A 166 -1.83 6.15 -12.08
CA SER A 166 -2.33 5.42 -10.92
C SER A 166 -1.44 5.59 -9.69
N ALA A 167 -1.93 6.39 -8.74
CA ALA A 167 -1.26 6.58 -7.45
C ALA A 167 -1.02 5.27 -6.68
N GLN A 168 -1.87 4.25 -6.85
CA GLN A 168 -1.69 2.96 -6.17
C GLN A 168 -0.49 2.20 -6.75
N VAL A 169 -0.36 2.19 -8.08
CA VAL A 169 0.78 1.56 -8.76
C VAL A 169 2.06 2.32 -8.42
N LYS A 170 2.03 3.66 -8.51
CA LYS A 170 3.14 4.52 -8.07
C LYS A 170 3.60 4.19 -6.65
N THR A 171 2.66 4.15 -5.70
CA THR A 171 3.00 3.88 -4.28
C THR A 171 3.62 2.51 -4.10
N ALA A 172 3.10 1.48 -4.76
CA ALA A 172 3.63 0.13 -4.62
C ALA A 172 5.03 -0.02 -5.25
N LEU A 173 5.31 0.65 -6.36
CA LEU A 173 6.66 0.70 -6.94
C LEU A 173 7.64 1.49 -6.06
N ILE A 174 7.18 2.59 -5.45
CA ILE A 174 7.96 3.33 -4.46
C ILE A 174 8.30 2.43 -3.27
N LEU A 175 7.33 1.72 -2.69
CA LEU A 175 7.58 0.78 -1.59
C LEU A 175 8.59 -0.31 -1.97
N ALA A 176 8.51 -0.83 -3.19
CA ALA A 176 9.46 -1.79 -3.72
C ALA A 176 10.87 -1.18 -3.88
N GLY A 177 10.95 0.07 -4.35
CA GLY A 177 12.20 0.81 -4.56
C GLY A 177 12.96 1.13 -3.27
N LEU A 178 12.27 1.31 -2.14
CA LEU A 178 12.88 1.53 -0.83
C LEU A 178 13.69 0.33 -0.31
N ASN A 179 13.61 -0.84 -0.95
CA ASN A 179 14.45 -2.01 -0.63
C ASN A 179 15.14 -2.59 -1.88
N ALA A 180 15.20 -1.83 -2.98
CA ALA A 180 15.86 -2.26 -4.21
C ALA A 180 17.39 -2.16 -4.10
N GLN A 181 18.12 -2.66 -5.09
CA GLN A 181 19.58 -2.53 -5.16
C GLN A 181 20.02 -1.16 -5.67
N GLU A 182 19.26 -0.60 -6.62
CA GLU A 182 19.46 0.72 -7.19
C GLU A 182 18.20 1.56 -7.03
N SER A 183 18.29 2.86 -7.36
CA SER A 183 17.14 3.75 -7.31
C SER A 183 16.02 3.30 -8.24
N VAL A 184 14.78 3.57 -7.84
CA VAL A 184 13.59 3.34 -8.66
C VAL A 184 12.98 4.67 -9.03
N THR A 185 12.82 4.91 -10.33
CA THR A 185 12.11 6.06 -10.87
C THR A 185 10.77 5.64 -11.42
N VAL A 186 9.69 6.24 -10.95
CA VAL A 186 8.33 6.06 -11.46
C VAL A 186 7.93 7.30 -12.25
N VAL A 187 7.72 7.14 -13.56
CA VAL A 187 7.27 8.22 -14.45
C VAL A 187 5.76 8.10 -14.66
N GLU A 188 5.02 9.15 -14.31
CA GLU A 188 3.57 9.21 -14.48
C GLU A 188 3.19 9.94 -15.78
N PRO A 189 2.29 9.39 -16.62
CA PRO A 189 1.82 10.08 -17.82
C PRO A 189 0.94 11.29 -17.49
N LEU A 190 0.31 11.28 -16.31
CA LEU A 190 -0.45 12.38 -15.74
C LEU A 190 -0.26 12.36 -14.23
N ARG A 191 -0.05 13.53 -13.62
CA ARG A 191 0.11 13.67 -12.18
C ARG A 191 -1.08 13.05 -11.45
N THR A 192 -0.79 12.16 -10.50
CA THR A 192 -1.80 11.64 -9.57
C THR A 192 -1.61 12.22 -8.17
N ARG A 193 -2.54 11.93 -7.25
CA ARG A 193 -2.39 12.27 -5.82
C ARG A 193 -0.99 11.88 -5.31
N ASP A 194 -0.44 12.74 -4.46
CA ASP A 194 0.97 12.76 -4.04
C ASP A 194 1.15 12.50 -2.54
N HIS A 195 0.17 11.86 -1.90
CA HIS A 195 0.25 11.53 -0.47
C HIS A 195 1.48 10.67 -0.12
N THR A 196 1.98 9.85 -1.04
CA THR A 196 3.18 9.03 -0.78
C THR A 196 4.39 9.92 -0.66
N GLU A 197 4.54 10.84 -1.61
CA GLU A 197 5.66 11.75 -1.75
C GLU A 197 5.72 12.73 -0.58
N ILE A 198 4.58 13.38 -0.26
CA ILE A 198 4.49 14.31 0.86
C ILE A 198 4.84 13.62 2.19
N MET A 199 4.37 12.38 2.38
CA MET A 199 4.66 11.64 3.60
C MET A 199 6.11 11.17 3.68
N LEU A 200 6.71 10.75 2.58
CA LEU A 200 8.13 10.37 2.56
C LEU A 200 9.03 11.57 2.86
N ASP A 201 8.73 12.72 2.26
CA ASP A 201 9.42 13.99 2.55
C ASP A 201 9.30 14.35 4.04
N HIS A 202 8.08 14.27 4.60
CA HIS A 202 7.84 14.51 6.03
C HIS A 202 8.61 13.54 6.95
N LEU A 203 8.81 12.30 6.50
CA LEU A 203 9.57 11.28 7.24
C LEU A 203 11.09 11.40 7.04
N GLY A 204 11.56 12.37 6.24
CA GLY A 204 12.98 12.56 5.93
C GLY A 204 13.55 11.47 5.02
N VAL A 205 12.70 10.75 4.28
CA VAL A 205 13.14 9.74 3.30
C VAL A 205 13.56 10.47 2.02
N PRO A 206 14.80 10.31 1.54
CA PRO A 206 15.24 10.96 0.31
C PRO A 206 14.36 10.55 -0.88
N LEU A 207 13.77 11.55 -1.54
CA LEU A 207 13.11 11.39 -2.82
C LEU A 207 13.43 12.57 -3.73
N ARG A 208 13.40 12.32 -5.03
CA ARG A 208 13.43 13.36 -6.05
C ARG A 208 12.12 13.34 -6.82
N ASN A 209 11.48 14.50 -6.96
CA ASN A 209 10.21 14.64 -7.65
C ASN A 209 10.32 15.76 -8.68
N GLU A 210 10.53 15.40 -9.94
CA GLU A 210 10.82 16.31 -11.05
C GLU A 210 9.99 15.91 -12.27
N GLU A 211 9.28 16.87 -12.88
CA GLU A 211 8.63 16.71 -14.19
C GLU A 211 7.74 15.45 -14.36
N GLY A 212 7.06 15.02 -13.28
CA GLY A 212 6.20 13.82 -13.30
C GLY A 212 6.95 12.50 -13.11
N ALA A 213 8.24 12.56 -12.76
CA ALA A 213 9.08 11.43 -12.37
C ALA A 213 9.41 11.49 -10.88
N ILE A 214 9.11 10.41 -10.17
CA ILE A 214 9.39 10.25 -8.73
C ILE A 214 10.50 9.22 -8.59
N THR A 215 11.67 9.62 -8.10
CA THR A 215 12.80 8.75 -7.81
C THR A 215 12.91 8.51 -6.31
N VAL A 216 13.00 7.25 -5.90
CA VAL A 216 13.35 6.85 -4.53
C VAL A 216 14.64 6.05 -4.52
N TYR A 217 15.32 6.07 -3.37
CA TYR A 217 16.62 5.45 -3.16
C TYR A 217 16.48 4.33 -2.10
N PRO A 218 17.29 3.26 -2.19
CA PRO A 218 17.35 2.20 -1.18
C PRO A 218 17.73 2.69 0.22
#